data_AF-A0A6B3FWD6-F1
#
_entry.id   AF-A0A6B3FWD6-F1
#
_cell.length_a   1.000
_cell.length_b   1.000
_cell.length_c   1.000
_cell.angle_alpha   90.00
_cell.angle_beta   90.00
_cell.angle_gamma   90.00
#
_symmetry.space_group_name_H-M   'P 1'
#
loop_
_entity.id
_entity.type
_entity.pdbx_description
1 polymer ?
#
loop_
_entity_poly.entity_id
_entity_poly.type
_entity_poly.pdbx_seq_one_letter_code
_entity_poly.pdbx_strand_id
1 'polypeptide(L)'
;VTAEEVAASAMVADPLRLLDICATSDGAAALVLCSMEFARRRGVRDPVRIRAVSTVTPTFPRAVLDLPDIGTDSAVAVDPSPESFRASIARTAYEEAGIGPEDLSLAEVYD
;
A
#
# COMPACT_ATOMS: atom_id res chain seq x y z
N VAL A 1 -7.96 5.18 -23.02
CA VAL A 1 -7.49 6.21 -22.08
C VAL A 1 -6.01 6.40 -22.27
N THR A 2 -5.62 7.39 -23.06
CA THR A 2 -4.23 7.84 -23.21
C THR A 2 -3.93 8.94 -22.20
N ALA A 3 -2.64 9.25 -21.99
CA ALA A 3 -2.25 10.35 -21.10
C ALA A 3 -2.81 11.70 -21.57
N GLU A 4 -2.89 11.91 -22.88
CA GLU A 4 -3.49 13.10 -23.47
C GLU A 4 -5.00 13.18 -23.18
N GLU A 5 -5.72 12.05 -23.24
CA GLU A 5 -7.14 12.00 -22.88
C GLU A 5 -7.36 12.33 -21.39
N VAL A 6 -6.50 11.84 -20.49
CA VAL A 6 -6.54 12.16 -19.05
C VAL A 6 -6.31 13.66 -18.83
N ALA A 7 -5.25 14.22 -19.42
CA ALA A 7 -4.90 15.63 -19.29
C ALA A 7 -5.96 16.59 -19.86
N ALA A 8 -6.71 16.15 -20.88
CA ALA A 8 -7.81 16.91 -21.47
C ALA A 8 -9.15 16.75 -20.74
N SER A 9 -9.26 15.81 -19.78
CA SER A 9 -10.52 15.55 -19.06
C SER A 9 -10.93 16.71 -18.15
N ALA A 10 -12.22 16.81 -17.81
CA ALA A 10 -12.76 17.91 -17.03
C ALA A 10 -12.08 18.02 -15.65
N MET A 11 -11.72 19.24 -15.23
CA MET A 11 -11.23 19.48 -13.88
C MET A 11 -12.37 19.26 -12.87
N VAL A 12 -12.10 18.54 -11.79
CA VAL A 12 -13.07 18.31 -10.71
C VAL A 12 -12.67 19.09 -9.46
N ALA A 13 -11.41 18.95 -9.03
CA ALA A 13 -10.82 19.71 -7.93
C ALA A 13 -9.33 19.88 -8.19
N ASP A 14 -8.82 21.10 -8.30
CA ASP A 14 -7.41 21.33 -8.63
C ASP A 14 -6.45 20.57 -7.67
N PRO A 15 -5.49 19.77 -8.17
CA PRO A 15 -5.13 19.51 -9.59
C PRO A 15 -5.79 18.27 -10.24
N LEU A 16 -6.68 17.58 -9.53
CA LEU A 16 -7.34 16.34 -9.96
C LEU A 16 -8.42 16.57 -11.03
N ARG A 17 -8.33 15.81 -12.12
CA ARG A 17 -9.28 15.77 -13.23
C ARG A 17 -10.16 14.52 -13.16
N LEU A 18 -11.19 14.50 -13.98
CA LEU A 18 -12.22 13.45 -13.98
C LEU A 18 -11.63 12.04 -14.15
N LEU A 19 -10.62 11.89 -15.02
CA LEU A 19 -9.99 10.59 -15.27
C LEU A 19 -8.87 10.23 -14.27
N ASP A 20 -8.56 11.10 -13.30
CA ASP A 20 -7.69 10.79 -12.15
C ASP A 20 -8.50 10.18 -10.99
N ILE A 21 -9.83 10.20 -11.06
CA ILE A 21 -10.73 9.76 -10.00
C ILE A 21 -11.19 8.34 -10.26
N CYS A 22 -11.17 7.50 -9.22
CA CYS A 22 -11.58 6.12 -9.30
C CYS A 22 -13.03 5.97 -9.79
N ALA A 23 -13.25 5.03 -10.72
CA ALA A 23 -14.58 4.73 -11.21
C ALA A 23 -15.40 4.00 -10.14
N THR A 24 -16.67 4.38 -9.98
CA THR A 24 -17.60 3.65 -9.12
C THR A 24 -17.95 2.31 -9.74
N SER A 25 -17.73 1.22 -9.01
CA SER A 25 -18.09 -0.14 -9.43
C SER A 25 -18.57 -0.96 -8.24
N ASP A 26 -19.49 -1.88 -8.50
CA ASP A 26 -19.86 -2.92 -7.55
C ASP A 26 -18.98 -4.16 -7.76
N GLY A 27 -18.60 -4.84 -6.68
CA GLY A 27 -17.76 -6.03 -6.74
C GLY A 27 -17.59 -6.70 -5.37
N ALA A 28 -17.21 -7.98 -5.37
CA ALA A 28 -16.93 -8.73 -4.15
C ALA A 28 -15.78 -9.73 -4.37
N ALA A 29 -14.98 -9.95 -3.32
CA ALA A 29 -13.90 -10.93 -3.30
C ALA A 29 -13.92 -11.69 -1.96
N ALA A 30 -13.42 -12.93 -1.96
CA ALA A 30 -13.30 -13.74 -0.76
C ALA A 30 -12.01 -14.57 -0.78
N LEU A 31 -11.38 -14.73 0.39
CA LEU A 31 -10.18 -15.53 0.60
C LEU A 31 -10.43 -16.56 1.70
N VAL A 32 -9.91 -17.77 1.54
CA VAL A 32 -9.93 -18.83 2.57
C VAL A 32 -8.54 -18.97 3.15
N LEU A 33 -8.35 -18.48 4.38
CA LEU A 33 -7.10 -18.62 5.11
C LEU A 33 -7.13 -19.88 5.98
N CYS A 34 -6.07 -20.69 5.91
CA CYS A 34 -5.92 -21.86 6.76
C CYS A 34 -4.44 -22.17 7.00
N SER A 35 -4.16 -23.04 7.98
CA SER A 35 -2.80 -23.53 8.20
C SER A 35 -2.36 -24.48 7.08
N MET A 36 -1.05 -24.55 6.85
CA MET A 36 -0.47 -25.48 5.87
C MET A 36 -0.76 -26.96 6.19
N GLU A 37 -0.96 -27.29 7.46
CA GLU A 37 -1.38 -28.64 7.88
C GLU A 37 -2.82 -28.94 7.46
N PHE A 38 -3.73 -28.01 7.69
CA PHE A 38 -5.12 -28.16 7.27
C PHE A 38 -5.22 -28.28 5.74
N ALA A 39 -4.52 -27.41 5.01
CA ALA A 39 -4.45 -27.45 3.55
C ALA A 39 -3.97 -28.83 3.04
N ARG A 40 -2.90 -29.37 3.63
CA ARG A 40 -2.36 -30.71 3.29
C ARG A 40 -3.37 -31.82 3.57
N ARG A 41 -4.06 -31.82 4.72
CA ARG A 41 -5.11 -32.80 5.04
C ARG A 41 -6.28 -32.78 4.07
N ARG A 42 -6.55 -31.63 3.45
CA ARG A 42 -7.60 -31.46 2.44
C ARG A 42 -7.11 -31.72 1.00
N GLY A 43 -5.88 -32.22 0.83
CA GLY A 43 -5.33 -32.58 -0.48
C GLY A 43 -4.82 -31.38 -1.30
N VAL A 44 -4.68 -30.20 -0.71
CA VAL A 44 -4.09 -29.04 -1.39
C VAL A 44 -2.58 -29.21 -1.47
N ARG A 45 -2.04 -29.33 -2.68
CA ARG A 45 -0.62 -29.65 -2.93
C ARG A 45 0.29 -28.43 -3.01
N ASP A 46 -0.21 -27.33 -3.55
CA ASP A 46 0.56 -26.10 -3.76
C ASP A 46 -0.27 -24.85 -3.43
N PRO A 47 -0.50 -24.55 -2.14
CA PRO A 47 -1.23 -23.35 -1.75
C PRO A 47 -0.35 -22.10 -1.86
N VAL A 48 -0.97 -20.98 -2.20
CA VAL A 48 -0.36 -19.64 -2.04
C VAL A 48 -0.04 -19.41 -0.56
N ARG A 49 1.11 -18.80 -0.30
CA ARG A 49 1.62 -18.57 1.05
C ARG A 49 1.81 -17.07 1.28
N ILE A 50 1.33 -16.60 2.42
CA ILE A 50 1.60 -15.25 2.91
C ILE A 50 2.95 -15.30 3.63
N ARG A 51 3.94 -14.54 3.13
CA ARG A 51 5.30 -14.49 3.70
C ARG A 51 5.43 -13.51 4.86
N ALA A 52 4.74 -12.38 4.78
CA ALA A 52 4.71 -11.36 5.81
C ALA A 52 3.40 -10.58 5.76
N VAL A 53 3.01 -10.00 6.89
CA VAL A 53 1.93 -9.01 6.97
C VAL A 53 2.38 -7.95 7.96
N SER A 54 2.70 -6.76 7.44
CA SER A 54 3.12 -5.64 8.28
C SER A 54 1.98 -4.67 8.53
N THR A 55 1.80 -4.33 9.80
CA THR A 55 1.07 -3.14 10.23
C THR A 55 2.00 -2.36 11.15
N VAL A 56 2.35 -1.14 10.78
CA VAL A 56 3.18 -0.27 11.62
C VAL A 56 2.33 0.86 12.20
N THR A 57 2.80 1.46 13.29
CA THR A 57 2.17 2.64 13.90
C THR A 57 2.90 3.89 13.40
N PRO A 58 2.18 4.98 13.04
CA PRO A 58 2.82 6.24 12.73
C PRO A 58 3.70 6.73 13.87
N THR A 59 4.91 7.17 13.54
CA THR A 59 5.83 7.84 14.46
C THR A 59 5.78 9.35 14.23
N PHE A 60 5.94 10.10 15.31
CA PHE A 60 5.94 11.56 15.30
C PHE A 60 7.36 12.09 15.56
N PRO A 61 7.74 13.23 14.98
CA PRO A 61 6.95 14.09 14.09
C PRO A 61 6.97 13.62 12.63
N ARG A 62 5.86 13.79 11.90
CA ARG A 62 5.82 13.66 10.44
C ARG A 62 6.13 15.00 9.77
N ALA A 63 7.32 15.10 9.22
CA ALA A 63 7.78 16.28 8.50
C ALA A 63 7.47 16.26 6.99
N VAL A 64 6.93 15.15 6.47
CA VAL A 64 6.54 15.00 5.07
C VAL A 64 5.02 15.13 4.96
N LEU A 65 4.56 16.04 4.10
CA LEU A 65 3.15 16.16 3.73
C LEU A 65 2.71 14.90 3.00
N ASP A 66 1.66 14.27 3.49
CA ASP A 66 1.12 13.04 2.93
C ASP A 66 -0.37 12.95 3.26
N LEU A 67 -1.20 12.73 2.24
CA LEU A 67 -2.65 12.67 2.41
C LEU A 67 -3.03 11.51 3.35
N PRO A 68 -4.04 11.69 4.22
CA PRO A 68 -4.93 12.84 4.32
C PRO A 68 -4.39 14.00 5.17
N ASP A 69 -3.15 13.95 5.66
CA ASP A 69 -2.61 15.05 6.47
C ASP A 69 -2.10 16.21 5.60
N ILE A 70 -2.77 17.34 5.75
CA ILE A 70 -2.48 18.59 5.06
C ILE A 70 -1.44 19.45 5.82
N GLY A 71 -1.00 19.00 7.00
CA GLY A 71 0.01 19.65 7.83
C GLY A 71 1.20 18.75 8.15
N THR A 72 2.24 19.37 8.72
CA THR A 72 3.40 18.68 9.27
C THR A 72 3.42 18.84 10.78
N ASP A 73 3.92 17.84 11.48
CA ASP A 73 4.18 17.95 12.91
C ASP A 73 5.42 18.81 13.20
N SER A 74 5.44 19.43 14.38
CA SER A 74 6.61 20.18 14.84
C SER A 74 7.78 19.25 15.15
N ALA A 75 8.92 19.49 14.51
CA ALA A 75 10.19 18.81 14.78
C ALA A 75 11.07 19.51 15.82
N VAL A 76 10.53 20.48 16.57
CA VAL A 76 11.33 21.28 17.53
C VAL A 76 11.86 20.45 18.70
N ALA A 77 11.11 19.43 19.13
CA ALA A 77 11.46 18.63 20.32
C ALA A 77 12.14 17.29 19.98
N VAL A 78 11.87 16.72 18.80
CA VAL A 78 12.35 15.41 18.35
C VAL A 78 12.56 15.49 16.84
N ASP A 79 13.67 14.97 16.34
CA ASP A 79 13.92 14.90 14.91
C ASP A 79 12.95 13.92 14.22
N PRO A 80 12.44 14.22 13.01
CA PRO A 80 11.57 13.31 12.28
C PRO A 80 12.32 12.03 11.89
N SER A 81 11.58 10.93 11.79
CA SER A 81 12.10 9.68 11.24
C SER A 81 12.64 9.91 9.82
N PRO A 82 13.82 9.38 9.46
CA PRO A 82 14.35 9.47 8.10
C PRO A 82 13.47 8.69 7.09
N GLU A 83 12.68 7.74 7.59
CA GLU A 83 11.75 6.95 6.79
C GLU A 83 10.30 7.37 7.09
N SER A 84 9.50 7.51 6.02
CA SER A 84 8.08 7.83 6.13
C SER A 84 7.28 6.65 6.68
N PHE A 85 6.12 6.95 7.26
CA PHE A 85 5.20 5.93 7.76
C PHE A 85 4.82 4.88 6.69
N ARG A 86 4.50 5.32 5.46
CA ARG A 86 4.12 4.38 4.39
C ARG A 86 5.29 3.51 3.94
N ALA A 87 6.49 4.08 3.83
CA ALA A 87 7.68 3.34 3.44
C ALA A 87 8.04 2.29 4.50
N SER A 88 7.89 2.61 5.78
CA SER A 88 8.19 1.68 6.86
C SER A 88 7.28 0.46 6.89
N ILE A 89 6.02 0.57 6.45
CA ILE A 89 5.12 -0.59 6.28
C ILE A 89 5.73 -1.61 5.32
N ALA A 90 6.11 -1.15 4.12
CA ALA A 90 6.70 -1.99 3.09
C ALA A 90 8.04 -2.58 3.54
N ARG A 91 8.92 -1.76 4.13
CA ARG A 91 10.21 -2.21 4.65
C ARG A 91 10.06 -3.31 5.69
N THR A 92 9.18 -3.13 6.68
CA THR A 92 8.95 -4.15 7.71
C THR A 92 8.39 -5.45 7.10
N ALA A 93 7.52 -5.38 6.10
CA ALA A 93 7.03 -6.56 5.40
C ALA A 93 8.16 -7.29 4.62
N TYR A 94 9.04 -6.54 3.96
CA TYR A 94 10.23 -7.09 3.30
C TYR A 94 11.18 -7.78 4.27
N GLU A 95 11.48 -7.12 5.39
CA GLU A 95 12.34 -7.66 6.46
C GLU A 95 11.76 -8.95 7.07
N GLU A 96 10.45 -8.99 7.38
CA GLU A 96 9.78 -10.18 7.90
C GLU A 96 9.75 -11.32 6.86
N ALA A 97 9.54 -10.99 5.58
CA ALA A 97 9.52 -11.96 4.50
C ALA A 97 10.92 -12.48 4.11
N GLY A 98 11.98 -11.74 4.47
CA GLY A 98 13.36 -12.02 4.09
C GLY A 98 13.64 -11.84 2.60
N ILE A 99 12.95 -10.92 1.94
CA ILE A 99 13.08 -10.60 0.50
C ILE A 99 13.14 -9.10 0.27
N GLY A 100 13.62 -8.66 -0.89
CA GLY A 100 13.61 -7.27 -1.34
C GLY A 100 12.62 -7.00 -2.47
N PRO A 101 12.40 -5.72 -2.85
CA PRO A 101 11.58 -5.36 -4.01
C PRO A 101 12.10 -5.96 -5.32
N GLU A 102 13.40 -6.20 -5.45
CA GLU A 102 14.04 -6.87 -6.57
C GLU A 102 13.63 -8.33 -6.76
N ASP A 103 13.12 -8.96 -5.70
CA ASP A 103 12.63 -10.34 -5.73
C ASP A 103 11.15 -10.42 -6.17
N LEU A 104 10.48 -9.28 -6.33
CA LEU A 104 9.08 -9.22 -6.74
C LEU A 104 8.93 -9.16 -8.26
N SER A 105 8.05 -10.02 -8.79
CA SER A 105 7.64 -9.96 -10.20
C SER A 105 6.39 -9.11 -10.44
N LEU A 106 5.69 -8.69 -9.38
CA LEU A 106 4.44 -7.92 -9.43
C LEU A 106 4.29 -7.10 -8.13
N ALA A 107 3.77 -5.89 -8.26
CA ALA A 107 3.31 -5.08 -7.14
C ALA A 107 1.86 -4.64 -7.38
N GLU A 108 0.97 -4.96 -6.44
CA GLU A 108 -0.38 -4.41 -6.37
C GLU A 108 -0.36 -3.32 -5.29
N VAL A 109 -0.39 -2.06 -5.73
CA VAL A 109 -0.31 -0.89 -4.87
C VAL A 109 -1.63 -0.16 -4.96
N TYR A 110 -2.18 0.21 -3.81
CA TYR A 110 -3.39 1.03 -3.77
C TYR A 110 -3.11 2.40 -4.41
N ASP A 111 -3.96 2.81 -5.34
CA ASP A 111 -3.86 4.04 -6.12
C ASP A 111 -4.38 5.29 -5.38
#